data_AF-A0A1C9HN06-F1
#
_entry.id   AF-A0A1C9HN06-F1
#
_cell.length_a   1.000
_cell.length_b   1.000
_cell.length_c   1.000
_cell.angle_alpha   90.00
_cell.angle_beta   90.00
_cell.angle_gamma   90.00
#
_symmetry.space_group_name_H-M   'P 1'
#
loop_
_entity.id
_entity.type
_entity.pdbx_description
1 polymer ?
#
loop_
_entity_poly.entity_id
_entity_poly.type
_entity_poly.pdbx_seq_one_letter_code
_entity_poly.pdbx_strand_id
1 'polypeptide(L)' 'MSSPGRVFSRSQLLDGVWGHDIYVDERTVDVHVGRLRKALNFSNMQDVIRTVRGAGYSMEA' A
#
# COMPACT_ATOMS: atom_id res chain seq x y z
N MET A 1 -13.32 -1.31 5.12
CA MET A 1 -12.20 -0.56 4.51
C MET A 1 -12.59 0.90 4.48
N SER A 2 -11.88 1.78 5.20
CA SER A 2 -12.40 3.12 5.54
C SER A 2 -12.22 4.18 4.44
N SER A 3 -11.58 3.89 3.31
CA SER A 3 -11.43 4.84 2.19
C SER A 3 -11.10 4.15 0.83
N PRO A 4 -12.06 3.46 0.18
CA PRO A 4 -11.86 2.94 -1.17
C PRO A 4 -11.53 4.04 -2.17
N GLY A 5 -10.63 3.77 -3.12
CA GLY A 5 -10.26 4.72 -4.19
C GLY A 5 -9.38 5.91 -3.76
N ARG A 6 -9.16 6.11 -2.45
CA ARG A 6 -8.22 7.14 -1.96
C ARG A 6 -6.78 6.69 -2.19
N VAL A 7 -5.98 7.59 -2.74
CA VAL A 7 -4.54 7.39 -2.90
C VAL A 7 -3.83 7.83 -1.61
N PHE A 8 -2.99 6.95 -1.08
CA PHE A 8 -2.08 7.22 0.01
C PHE A 8 -0.65 7.22 -0.51
N SER A 9 0.14 8.23 -0.14
CA SER A 9 1.58 8.26 -0.42
C SER A 9 2.33 7.20 0.39
N ARG A 10 3.57 6.90 0.00
CA ARG A 10 4.43 5.99 0.77
C ARG A 10 4.68 6.51 2.18
N SER A 11 4.98 7.81 2.32
CA SER A 11 5.11 8.47 3.62
C SER A 11 3.85 8.33 4.47
N GLN A 12 2.65 8.59 3.93
CA GLN A 12 1.39 8.41 4.66
C GLN A 12 1.16 6.97 5.12
N LEU A 13 1.53 5.99 4.30
CA LEU A 13 1.45 4.57 4.66
C LEU A 13 2.49 4.19 5.72
N LEU A 14 3.70 4.77 5.66
CA LEU A 14 4.72 4.58 6.70
C LEU A 14 4.24 5.16 8.04
N ASP A 15 3.84 6.42 8.05
CA ASP A 15 3.41 7.15 9.25
C ASP A 15 2.24 6.44 9.94
N GLY A 16 1.29 5.92 9.15
CA GLY A 16 0.12 5.20 9.65
C GLY A 16 0.40 3.81 10.21
N VAL A 17 1.53 3.18 9.88
CA VAL A 17 1.86 1.80 10.29
C VAL A 17 2.97 1.73 11.33
N TRP A 18 4.04 2.52 11.16
CA TRP A 18 5.22 2.50 12.03
C TRP A 18 5.33 3.73 12.93
N GLY A 19 4.58 4.80 12.66
CA GLY A 19 4.72 6.07 13.38
C GLY A 19 6.01 6.82 13.01
N HIS A 20 6.29 7.89 13.74
CA HIS A 20 7.38 8.83 13.41
C HIS A 20 8.73 8.47 14.05
N ASP A 21 8.77 7.48 14.96
CA ASP A 21 9.96 7.14 15.75
C ASP A 21 10.90 6.14 15.06
N ILE A 22 10.59 5.72 13.83
CA ILE A 22 11.39 4.76 13.08
C ILE A 22 11.74 5.35 11.72
N TYR A 23 13.03 5.52 11.47
CA TYR A 23 13.53 5.96 10.17
C TYR A 23 13.52 4.77 9.19
N VAL A 24 12.38 4.55 8.54
CA VAL A 24 12.18 3.50 7.55
C VAL A 24 12.12 4.14 6.15
N ASP A 25 12.85 3.57 5.20
CA ASP A 25 12.83 4.03 3.82
C ASP A 25 11.45 3.76 3.17
N GLU A 26 10.93 4.72 2.40
CA GLU A 26 9.67 4.60 1.64
C GLU A 26 9.61 3.34 0.74
N ARG A 27 10.75 2.86 0.24
CA ARG A 27 10.89 1.61 -0.53
C ARG A 27 10.44 0.38 0.27
N THR A 28 10.45 0.46 1.59
CA THR A 28 9.95 -0.61 2.47
C THR A 28 8.45 -0.83 2.24
N VAL A 29 7.70 0.26 2.01
CA VAL A 29 6.26 0.17 1.64
C VAL A 29 6.09 -0.68 0.39
N ASP A 30 6.94 -0.50 -0.63
CA ASP A 30 6.85 -1.25 -1.88
C ASP A 30 7.00 -2.77 -1.63
N VAL A 31 7.91 -3.18 -0.74
CA VAL A 31 8.12 -4.59 -0.36
C VAL A 31 6.89 -5.15 0.34
N HIS A 32 6.33 -4.40 1.30
CA HIS A 32 5.14 -4.82 2.04
C HIS A 32 3.90 -4.89 1.15
N VAL A 33 3.71 -3.91 0.25
CA VAL A 33 2.64 -3.94 -0.75
C VAL A 33 2.80 -5.13 -1.70
N GLY A 34 4.02 -5.43 -2.15
CA GLY A 34 4.27 -6.61 -2.99
C GLY A 34 3.93 -7.93 -2.31
N ARG A 35 4.23 -8.06 -1.01
CA ARG A 35 3.85 -9.22 -0.19
C ARG A 35 2.33 -9.29 0.00
N LEU A 36 1.69 -8.16 0.31
CA LEU A 36 0.25 -8.07 0.48
C LEU A 36 -0.49 -8.44 -0.81
N ARG A 37 -0.04 -7.93 -1.96
CA ARG A 37 -0.59 -8.27 -3.27
C ARG A 37 -0.54 -9.77 -3.55
N LYS A 38 0.58 -10.44 -3.23
CA LYS A 38 0.70 -11.90 -3.35
C LYS A 38 -0.24 -12.66 -2.42
N ALA A 39 -0.44 -12.15 -1.21
CA ALA A 39 -1.32 -12.76 -0.21
C ALA A 39 -2.82 -12.55 -0.52
N LEU A 40 -3.19 -11.44 -1.17
CA LEU A 40 -4.58 -11.11 -1.50
C LEU A 40 -4.99 -11.66 -2.87
N ASN A 41 -4.12 -11.64 -3.86
CA ASN A 41 -4.45 -12.04 -5.24
C ASN A 41 -4.18 -13.53 -5.49
N PHE A 42 -4.48 -14.37 -4.50
CA PHE A 42 -4.47 -15.82 -4.70
C PHE A 42 -5.73 -16.20 -5.49
N SER A 43 -5.64 -17.17 -6.40
CA SER A 43 -6.82 -17.77 -7.07
C SER A 43 -7.56 -16.90 -8.11
N ASN A 44 -6.86 -16.26 -9.07
CA ASN A 44 -7.49 -15.42 -10.13
C ASN A 44 -8.39 -14.29 -9.59
N MET A 45 -8.23 -13.90 -8.32
CA MET A 45 -8.91 -12.75 -7.76
C MET A 45 -8.36 -11.46 -8.40
N GLN A 46 -9.24 -10.47 -8.54
CA GLN A 46 -8.89 -9.16 -9.07
C GLN A 46 -7.84 -8.50 -8.17
N ASP A 47 -6.86 -7.82 -8.76
CA ASP A 47 -5.87 -7.06 -8.00
C ASP A 47 -6.54 -5.86 -7.32
N VAL A 48 -6.80 -5.99 -6.02
CA VAL A 48 -7.44 -4.95 -5.22
C VAL A 48 -6.50 -3.79 -4.88
N ILE A 49 -5.19 -3.90 -5.16
CA ILE A 49 -4.21 -2.85 -4.88
C ILE A 49 -3.78 -2.17 -6.18
N ARG A 50 -4.21 -0.92 -6.37
CA ARG A 50 -3.81 -0.09 -7.49
C ARG A 50 -2.55 0.70 -7.17
N THR A 51 -1.59 0.66 -8.09
CA THR A 51 -0.41 1.53 -8.08
C THR A 51 -0.68 2.80 -8.87
N VAL A 52 -0.56 3.96 -8.22
CA VAL A 52 -0.62 5.28 -8.88
C VAL A 52 0.81 5.81 -8.97
N ARG A 53 1.42 5.70 -10.16
CA ARG A 53 2.82 6.10 -10.38
C ARG A 53 3.04 7.55 -9.94
N GLY A 54 4.12 7.77 -9.18
CA GLY A 54 4.47 9.09 -8.63
C GLY A 54 3.64 9.52 -7.41
N ALA A 55 2.49 8.90 -7.13
CA ALA A 55 1.62 9.30 -6.03
C ALA A 55 1.58 8.29 -4.87
N GLY A 56 1.50 6.98 -5.15
CA GLY A 56 1.44 5.95 -4.12
C GLY A 56 0.47 4.81 -4.46
N TYR A 57 -0.36 4.41 -3.49
CA TYR A 57 -1.23 3.24 -3.58
C TYR A 57 -2.67 3.56 -3.17
N SER A 58 -3.62 2.86 -3.79
CA SER A 58 -5.02 2.87 -3.38
C SER A 58 -5.56 1.44 -3.34
N MET A 59 -6.56 1.20 -2.49
CA MET A 59 -7.34 -0.03 -2.54
C MET A 59 -8.61 0.21 -3.35
N GLU A 60 -8.90 -0.68 -4.30
CA GLU A 60 -10.21 -0.73 -4.98
C GLU A 60 -11.17 -1.60 -4.14
N ALA A 61 -12.47 -1.23 -4.17
CA ALA A 61 -13.54 -1.95 -3.46
C ALA A 61 -14.16 -3.02 -4.35
#